data_AF-A0A1I7YP04-F1
#
_entry.id   AF-A0A1I7YP04-F1
#
_cell.length_a   1.000
_cell.length_b   1.000
_cell.length_c   1.000
_cell.angle_alpha   90.00
_cell.angle_beta   90.00
_cell.angle_gamma   90.00
#
_symmetry.space_group_name_H-M   'P 1'
#
loop_
_entity.id
_entity.type
_entity.pdbx_description
1 polymer ?
#
loop_
_entity_poly.entity_id
_entity_poly.type
_entity_poly.pdbx_seq_one_letter_code
_entity_poly.pdbx_strand_id
1 'polypeptide(L)'
;MHARCSKTRWFYFIVVVLSQYATFTYRVFSTLMVLLTYLSCAQPFRFSQFMTERRIMQVFFAGHGAVMVLVALALPRVVEGIVIKGNIYIDGVTFLTYFAYVKQFLLMCLLVIMIILYVKSIQRLSQFSKMFSSSSGRNRRNQLLSVLIYCTPPNILMTLTIPREVCMITKGHHLNDTPRYKEICEMSNYIYQLVGNFRFFCASVCTLIAFSDYREPILKAFKKCVLRSEDYSIASNVRRREQELPEKCAKNDTKWIPTAERRLIFKDTKLERRICLD
;
A
#
# COMPACT_ATOMS: atom_id res chain seq x y z
N MET A 1 -6.88 -39.48 5.93
CA MET A 1 -6.63 -38.48 4.86
C MET A 1 -7.67 -37.35 4.77
N HIS A 2 -8.96 -37.54 5.14
CA HIS A 2 -9.98 -36.47 5.04
C HIS A 2 -9.73 -35.19 5.87
N ALA A 3 -9.16 -35.29 7.08
CA ALA A 3 -8.92 -34.12 7.93
C ALA A 3 -7.89 -33.13 7.36
N ARG A 4 -6.90 -33.62 6.58
CA ARG A 4 -5.87 -32.77 5.96
C ARG A 4 -6.44 -31.95 4.79
N CYS A 5 -7.43 -32.50 4.08
CA CYS A 5 -8.11 -31.80 2.97
C CYS A 5 -9.00 -30.64 3.47
N SER A 6 -9.58 -30.75 4.68
CA SER A 6 -10.41 -29.70 5.28
C SER A 6 -9.60 -28.45 5.65
N LYS A 7 -8.44 -28.59 6.29
CA LYS A 7 -7.61 -27.46 6.74
C LYS A 7 -7.16 -26.55 5.59
N THR A 8 -6.74 -27.13 4.46
CA THR A 8 -6.30 -26.36 3.29
C THR A 8 -7.45 -25.55 2.66
N ARG A 9 -8.68 -26.10 2.65
CA ARG A 9 -9.86 -25.38 2.14
C ARG A 9 -10.22 -24.17 3.00
N TRP A 10 -10.20 -24.33 4.33
CA TRP A 10 -10.44 -23.23 5.26
C TRP A 10 -9.38 -22.13 5.16
N PHE A 11 -8.10 -22.51 5.06
CA PHE A 11 -7.03 -21.54 4.85
C PHE A 11 -7.25 -20.75 3.55
N TYR A 12 -7.54 -21.42 2.44
CA TYR A 12 -7.83 -20.76 1.17
C TYR A 12 -9.06 -19.84 1.25
N PHE A 13 -10.14 -20.28 1.91
CA PHE A 13 -11.32 -19.47 2.14
C PHE A 13 -10.98 -18.17 2.91
N ILE A 14 -10.24 -18.29 4.01
CA ILE A 14 -9.82 -17.13 4.82
C ILE A 14 -8.97 -16.18 3.97
N VAL A 15 -8.00 -16.69 3.21
CA VAL A 15 -7.15 -15.87 2.33
C VAL A 15 -7.99 -15.13 1.27
N VAL A 16 -8.96 -15.80 0.65
CA VAL A 16 -9.85 -15.16 -0.33
C VAL A 16 -10.71 -14.08 0.32
N VAL A 17 -11.30 -14.34 1.49
CA VAL A 17 -12.11 -13.36 2.22
C VAL A 17 -11.28 -12.14 2.62
N LEU A 18 -10.08 -12.35 3.17
CA LEU A 18 -9.16 -11.27 3.52
C LEU A 18 -8.72 -10.47 2.29
N SER A 19 -8.47 -11.13 1.17
CA SER A 19 -8.14 -10.46 -0.09
C SER A 19 -9.31 -9.62 -0.62
N GLN A 20 -10.55 -10.08 -0.50
CA GLN A 20 -11.75 -9.31 -0.86
C GLN A 20 -11.91 -8.11 0.06
N TYR A 21 -11.78 -8.32 1.37
CA TYR A 21 -11.83 -7.27 2.38
C TYR A 21 -10.81 -6.17 2.07
N ALA A 22 -9.53 -6.52 1.91
CA ALA A 22 -8.48 -5.56 1.58
C ALA A 22 -8.76 -4.80 0.28
N THR A 23 -9.26 -5.50 -0.74
CA THR A 23 -9.62 -4.89 -2.03
C THR A 23 -10.75 -3.87 -1.88
N PHE A 24 -11.81 -4.21 -1.14
CA PHE A 24 -12.97 -3.35 -0.93
C PHE A 24 -12.68 -2.20 0.03
N THR A 25 -11.89 -2.42 1.08
CA THR A 25 -11.33 -1.37 1.95
C THR A 25 -10.65 -0.32 1.09
N TYR A 26 -9.78 -0.75 0.17
CA TYR A 26 -9.08 0.18 -0.70
C TYR A 26 -10.04 1.02 -1.56
N ARG A 27 -11.07 0.39 -2.15
CA ARG A 27 -12.07 1.10 -2.98
C ARG A 27 -12.87 2.12 -2.16
N VAL A 28 -13.46 1.68 -1.05
CA VAL A 28 -14.33 2.51 -0.19
C VAL A 28 -13.55 3.67 0.43
N PHE A 29 -12.38 3.39 1.03
CA PHE A 29 -11.59 4.43 1.68
C PHE A 29 -10.91 5.37 0.68
N SER A 30 -10.56 4.92 -0.52
CA SER A 30 -10.09 5.83 -1.58
C SER A 30 -11.18 6.83 -1.98
N THR A 31 -12.41 6.35 -2.22
CA THR A 31 -13.56 7.23 -2.52
C THR A 31 -13.85 8.19 -1.37
N LEU A 32 -13.81 7.71 -0.14
CA LEU A 32 -14.01 8.53 1.06
C LEU A 32 -12.92 9.59 1.21
N MET A 33 -11.65 9.23 0.99
CA MET A 33 -10.53 10.19 1.00
C MET A 33 -10.69 11.28 -0.05
N VAL A 34 -11.10 10.93 -1.27
CA VAL A 34 -11.38 11.91 -2.33
C VAL A 34 -12.59 12.78 -1.96
N LEU A 35 -13.64 12.23 -1.36
CA LEU A 35 -14.79 13.00 -0.86
C LEU A 35 -14.38 14.00 0.23
N LEU A 36 -13.62 13.57 1.22
CA LEU A 36 -13.13 14.43 2.31
C LEU A 36 -12.21 15.53 1.75
N THR A 37 -11.35 15.17 0.81
CA THR A 37 -10.50 16.13 0.09
C THR A 37 -11.36 17.16 -0.64
N TYR A 38 -12.37 16.74 -1.39
CA TYR A 38 -13.32 17.62 -2.06
C TYR A 38 -14.01 18.58 -1.07
N LEU A 39 -14.57 18.06 0.02
CA LEU A 39 -15.27 18.85 1.03
C LEU A 39 -14.33 19.88 1.68
N SER A 40 -13.09 19.48 1.96
CA SER A 40 -12.08 20.38 2.53
C SER A 40 -11.70 21.53 1.59
N CYS A 41 -11.79 21.34 0.27
CA CYS A 41 -11.58 22.36 -0.75
C CYS A 41 -12.83 23.22 -0.98
N ALA A 42 -13.98 22.57 -1.13
CA ALA A 42 -15.21 23.23 -1.54
C ALA A 42 -15.85 24.04 -0.41
N GLN A 43 -15.77 23.55 0.84
CA GLN A 43 -16.45 24.14 2.00
C GLN A 43 -15.56 24.05 3.26
N PRO A 44 -14.45 24.81 3.32
CA PRO A 44 -13.46 24.70 4.38
C PRO A 44 -14.03 24.93 5.78
N PHE A 45 -14.97 25.87 5.94
CA PHE A 45 -15.62 26.17 7.23
C PHE A 45 -16.57 25.06 7.69
N ARG A 46 -17.34 24.47 6.78
CA ARG A 46 -18.21 23.32 7.13
C ARG A 46 -17.38 22.07 7.40
N PHE A 47 -16.29 21.89 6.66
CA PHE A 47 -15.38 20.78 6.87
C PHE A 47 -14.73 20.81 8.25
N SER A 48 -14.24 21.97 8.71
CA SER A 48 -13.65 22.08 10.06
C SER A 48 -14.66 21.81 11.17
N GLN A 49 -15.92 22.22 11.00
CA GLN A 49 -17.01 21.90 11.93
C GLN A 49 -17.42 20.43 11.87
N PHE A 50 -17.32 19.79 10.70
CA PHE A 50 -17.70 18.39 10.51
C PHE A 50 -16.62 17.42 10.99
N MET A 51 -15.34 17.75 10.83
CA MET A 51 -14.21 16.88 11.15
C MET A 51 -13.81 16.94 12.63
N THR A 52 -14.78 16.74 13.51
CA THR A 52 -14.49 16.46 14.93
C THR A 52 -13.98 15.03 15.08
N GLU A 53 -13.15 14.78 16.09
CA GLU A 53 -12.54 13.45 16.33
C GLU A 53 -13.58 12.32 16.37
N ARG A 54 -14.71 12.54 17.05
CA ARG A 54 -15.82 11.58 17.11
C ARG A 54 -16.42 11.29 15.75
N ARG A 55 -16.62 12.32 14.91
CA ARG A 55 -17.20 12.15 13.57
C ARG A 55 -16.24 11.49 12.60
N ILE A 56 -14.94 11.74 12.72
CA ILE A 56 -13.90 11.03 11.96
C ILE A 56 -13.96 9.53 12.28
N MET A 57 -14.06 9.16 13.56
CA MET A 57 -14.22 7.76 13.97
C MET A 57 -15.52 7.15 13.42
N GLN A 58 -16.64 7.86 13.50
CA GLN A 58 -17.91 7.40 12.90
C GLN A 58 -17.79 7.16 11.40
N VAL A 59 -17.17 8.07 10.67
CA VAL A 59 -16.91 7.96 9.23
C VAL A 59 -16.03 6.74 8.92
N PHE A 60 -15.02 6.49 9.74
CA PHE A 60 -14.15 5.32 9.62
C PHE A 60 -14.90 4.00 9.86
N PHE A 61 -15.69 3.91 10.93
CA PHE A 61 -16.53 2.74 11.21
C PHE A 61 -17.60 2.52 10.14
N ALA A 62 -18.23 3.59 9.64
CA ALA A 62 -19.17 3.52 8.54
C ALA A 62 -18.51 2.98 7.26
N GLY A 63 -17.28 3.42 6.96
CA GLY A 63 -16.46 2.88 5.87
C GLY A 63 -16.22 1.38 6.02
N HIS A 64 -15.82 0.92 7.20
CA HIS A 64 -15.67 -0.52 7.48
C HIS A 64 -16.99 -1.29 7.39
N GLY A 65 -18.09 -0.71 7.87
CA GLY A 65 -19.43 -1.28 7.71
C GLY A 65 -19.80 -1.50 6.24
N ALA A 66 -19.57 -0.49 5.39
CA ALA A 66 -19.79 -0.61 3.95
C ALA A 66 -18.91 -1.70 3.30
N VAL A 67 -17.65 -1.83 3.72
CA VAL A 67 -16.76 -2.91 3.28
C VAL A 67 -17.31 -4.27 3.69
N MET A 68 -17.76 -4.43 4.93
CA MET A 68 -18.33 -5.70 5.41
C MET A 68 -19.58 -6.10 4.64
N VAL A 69 -20.44 -5.14 4.28
CA VAL A 69 -21.59 -5.38 3.39
C VAL A 69 -21.12 -5.89 2.02
N LEU A 70 -20.11 -5.24 1.40
CA LEU A 70 -19.57 -5.70 0.11
C LEU A 70 -18.94 -7.09 0.19
N VAL A 71 -18.24 -7.41 1.28
CA VAL A 71 -17.70 -8.76 1.53
C VAL A 71 -18.83 -9.76 1.68
N ALA A 72 -19.87 -9.44 2.46
CA ALA A 72 -21.03 -10.31 2.64
C ALA A 72 -21.73 -10.61 1.32
N LEU A 73 -21.86 -9.63 0.42
CA LEU A 73 -22.40 -9.83 -0.93
C LEU A 73 -21.47 -10.69 -1.83
N ALA A 74 -20.17 -10.75 -1.54
CA ALA A 74 -19.21 -11.56 -2.28
C ALA A 74 -19.08 -13.00 -1.75
N LEU A 75 -19.42 -13.25 -0.47
CA LEU A 75 -19.29 -14.54 0.19
C LEU A 75 -19.97 -15.71 -0.54
N PRO A 76 -21.22 -15.58 -1.04
CA PRO A 76 -21.93 -16.73 -1.59
C PRO A 76 -21.18 -17.36 -2.77
N ARG A 77 -20.58 -16.53 -3.63
CA ARG A 77 -19.75 -16.97 -4.75
C ARG A 77 -18.42 -17.60 -4.32
N VAL A 78 -17.83 -17.10 -3.24
CA VAL A 78 -16.58 -17.66 -2.67
C VAL A 78 -16.85 -19.04 -2.07
N VAL A 79 -17.96 -19.19 -1.36
CA VAL A 79 -18.40 -20.46 -0.77
C VAL A 79 -18.67 -21.48 -1.87
N GLU A 80 -19.37 -21.09 -2.93
CA GLU A 80 -19.65 -21.96 -4.08
C GLU A 80 -18.36 -22.51 -4.70
N GLY A 81 -17.40 -21.64 -5.04
CA GLY A 81 -16.16 -22.07 -5.70
C GLY A 81 -15.23 -22.96 -4.86
N ILE A 82 -15.32 -22.89 -3.53
CA ILE A 82 -14.40 -23.60 -2.61
C ILE A 82 -15.05 -24.85 -2.01
N VAL A 83 -16.31 -24.76 -1.60
CA VAL A 83 -17.03 -25.80 -0.86
C VAL A 83 -17.80 -26.69 -1.84
N ILE A 84 -18.46 -26.11 -2.83
CA ILE A 84 -19.33 -26.80 -3.78
C ILE A 84 -18.52 -27.08 -5.05
N LYS A 85 -17.48 -27.91 -4.91
CA LYS A 85 -16.63 -28.36 -6.02
C LYS A 85 -17.32 -29.41 -6.93
N GLY A 86 -18.64 -29.38 -7.02
CA GLY A 86 -19.46 -30.34 -7.75
C GLY A 86 -20.19 -29.67 -8.90
N ASN A 87 -20.31 -30.39 -10.03
CA ASN A 87 -21.04 -30.05 -11.25
C ASN A 87 -22.54 -29.77 -11.02
N ILE A 88 -22.89 -28.87 -10.11
CA ILE A 88 -24.21 -28.26 -10.12
C ILE A 88 -24.12 -27.26 -11.28
N TYR A 89 -24.46 -27.74 -12.47
CA TYR A 89 -24.86 -26.88 -13.57
C TYR A 89 -26.09 -26.12 -13.07
N ILE A 90 -25.84 -24.93 -12.54
CA ILE A 90 -26.90 -24.02 -12.13
C ILE A 90 -27.45 -23.42 -13.43
N ASP A 91 -28.40 -24.12 -14.03
CA ASP A 91 -29.25 -23.59 -15.10
C ASP A 91 -30.22 -22.58 -14.49
N GLY A 92 -29.80 -21.31 -14.41
CA GLY A 92 -30.66 -20.19 -14.03
C GLY A 92 -29.94 -19.07 -13.27
N VAL A 93 -30.55 -17.88 -13.29
CA VAL A 93 -30.13 -16.73 -12.48
C VAL A 93 -30.44 -17.02 -11.01
N THR A 94 -29.57 -17.76 -10.32
CA THR A 94 -29.75 -18.02 -8.89
C THR A 94 -29.60 -16.76 -8.06
N PHE A 95 -30.17 -16.82 -6.85
CA PHE A 95 -29.99 -15.82 -5.80
C PHE A 95 -28.51 -15.45 -5.56
N LEU A 96 -27.59 -16.41 -5.75
CA LEU A 96 -26.13 -16.20 -5.67
C LEU A 96 -25.62 -15.23 -6.75
N THR A 97 -26.09 -15.41 -7.98
CA THR A 97 -25.78 -14.54 -9.12
C THR A 97 -26.33 -13.13 -8.88
N TYR A 98 -27.52 -13.01 -8.29
CA TYR A 98 -28.11 -11.72 -7.93
C TYR A 98 -27.23 -10.91 -6.96
N PHE A 99 -26.74 -11.51 -5.87
CA PHE A 99 -25.82 -10.80 -4.96
C PHE A 99 -24.52 -10.35 -5.64
N ALA A 100 -23.99 -11.20 -6.53
CA ALA A 100 -22.82 -10.83 -7.31
C ALA A 100 -23.08 -9.60 -8.19
N TYR A 101 -24.28 -9.47 -8.79
CA TYR A 101 -24.69 -8.28 -9.54
C TYR A 101 -24.87 -7.06 -8.67
N VAL A 102 -25.57 -7.17 -7.54
CA VAL A 102 -25.76 -6.05 -6.60
C VAL A 102 -24.41 -5.51 -6.15
N LYS A 103 -23.50 -6.41 -5.75
CA LYS A 103 -22.11 -6.04 -5.42
C LYS A 103 -21.44 -5.32 -6.58
N GLN A 104 -21.55 -5.86 -7.80
CA GLN A 104 -20.88 -5.31 -8.97
C GLN A 104 -21.40 -3.91 -9.32
N PHE A 105 -22.71 -3.73 -9.25
CA PHE A 105 -23.38 -2.46 -9.43
C PHE A 105 -22.92 -1.42 -8.40
N LEU A 106 -22.92 -1.77 -7.11
CA LEU A 106 -22.45 -0.88 -6.04
C LEU A 106 -20.99 -0.44 -6.26
N LEU A 107 -20.12 -1.37 -6.68
CA LEU A 107 -18.72 -1.06 -6.99
C LEU A 107 -18.58 -0.11 -8.19
N MET A 108 -19.42 -0.27 -9.21
CA MET A 108 -19.46 0.65 -10.36
C MET A 108 -19.97 2.03 -9.94
N CYS A 109 -21.02 2.12 -9.11
CA CYS A 109 -21.50 3.38 -8.56
C CYS A 109 -20.40 4.09 -7.76
N LEU A 110 -19.67 3.37 -6.89
CA LEU A 110 -18.54 3.93 -6.14
C LEU A 110 -17.44 4.48 -7.06
N LEU A 111 -17.13 3.76 -8.13
CA LEU A 111 -16.15 4.22 -9.13
C LEU A 111 -16.61 5.50 -9.84
N VAL A 112 -17.87 5.56 -10.28
CA VAL A 112 -18.44 6.75 -10.93
C VAL A 112 -18.44 7.95 -9.97
N ILE A 113 -18.90 7.75 -8.73
CA ILE A 113 -18.87 8.78 -7.68
C ILE A 113 -17.44 9.28 -7.46
N MET A 114 -16.48 8.36 -7.35
CA MET A 114 -15.07 8.71 -7.18
C MET A 114 -14.56 9.56 -8.34
N ILE A 115 -14.84 9.18 -9.60
CA ILE A 115 -14.42 9.96 -10.79
C ILE A 115 -15.03 11.37 -10.76
N ILE A 116 -16.34 11.48 -10.47
CA ILE A 116 -17.03 12.77 -10.39
C ILE A 116 -16.40 13.66 -9.30
N LEU A 117 -16.19 13.12 -8.10
CA LEU A 117 -15.58 13.85 -6.98
C LEU A 117 -14.13 14.24 -7.30
N TYR A 118 -13.40 13.38 -8.01
CA TYR A 118 -12.03 13.63 -8.42
C TYR A 118 -11.93 14.79 -9.40
N VAL A 119 -12.77 14.80 -10.45
CA VAL A 119 -12.85 15.92 -11.41
C VAL A 119 -13.25 17.21 -10.69
N LYS A 120 -14.27 17.17 -9.83
CA LYS A 120 -14.70 18.33 -9.04
C LYS A 120 -13.59 18.84 -8.11
N SER A 121 -12.78 17.95 -7.53
CA SER A 121 -11.65 18.32 -6.68
C SER A 121 -10.57 19.05 -7.46
N ILE A 122 -10.22 18.55 -8.65
CA ILE A 122 -9.26 19.22 -9.55
C ILE A 122 -9.77 20.59 -9.97
N GLN A 123 -11.02 20.69 -10.42
CA GLN A 123 -11.62 21.97 -10.82
C GLN A 123 -11.56 23.00 -9.70
N ARG A 124 -11.91 22.60 -8.47
CA ARG A 124 -11.85 23.48 -7.31
C ARG A 124 -10.41 23.85 -6.95
N LEU A 125 -9.46 22.93 -7.03
CA LEU A 125 -8.05 23.21 -6.76
C LEU A 125 -7.47 24.22 -7.75
N SER A 126 -7.82 24.12 -9.03
CA SER A 126 -7.42 25.07 -10.08
C SER A 126 -8.04 26.46 -9.91
N GLN A 127 -9.26 26.55 -9.39
CA GLN A 127 -9.87 27.83 -9.02
C GLN A 127 -9.21 28.43 -7.77
N PHE A 128 -8.92 27.59 -6.77
CA PHE A 128 -8.32 28.00 -5.51
C PHE A 128 -6.91 28.58 -5.68
N SER A 129 -6.16 28.12 -6.69
CA SER A 129 -4.80 28.61 -6.96
C SER A 129 -4.74 30.10 -7.33
N LYS A 130 -5.83 30.67 -7.82
CA LYS A 130 -5.89 32.09 -8.23
C LYS A 130 -6.16 33.05 -7.06
N MET A 131 -6.70 32.55 -5.95
CA MET A 131 -7.33 33.39 -4.93
C MET A 131 -6.48 33.61 -3.66
N PHE A 132 -5.47 32.77 -3.39
CA PHE A 132 -4.66 32.87 -2.18
C PHE A 132 -3.16 33.00 -2.49
N SER A 133 -2.65 34.24 -2.40
CA SER A 133 -1.22 34.56 -2.37
C SER A 133 -0.60 34.37 -0.98
N SER A 134 -1.40 34.10 0.06
CA SER A 134 -0.93 33.96 1.44
C SER A 134 -0.15 32.66 1.69
N SER A 135 0.85 32.74 2.56
CA SER A 135 1.69 31.61 3.01
C SER A 135 0.87 30.42 3.53
N SER A 136 -0.15 30.69 4.37
CA SER A 136 -1.02 29.65 4.94
C SER A 136 -1.87 28.93 3.87
N GLY A 137 -2.36 29.66 2.87
CA GLY A 137 -3.10 29.10 1.74
C GLY A 137 -2.24 28.17 0.89
N ARG A 138 -0.97 28.51 0.69
CA ARG A 138 -0.01 27.69 -0.07
C ARG A 138 0.30 26.37 0.63
N ASN A 139 0.48 26.36 1.95
CA ASN A 139 0.72 25.13 2.72
C ASN A 139 -0.49 24.18 2.64
N ARG A 140 -1.70 24.69 2.84
CA ARG A 140 -2.94 23.91 2.72
C ARG A 140 -3.12 23.33 1.31
N ARG A 141 -2.83 24.13 0.27
CA ARG A 141 -2.86 23.67 -1.13
C ARG A 141 -1.88 22.52 -1.36
N ASN A 142 -0.67 22.61 -0.83
CA ASN A 142 0.35 21.56 -0.99
C ASN A 142 -0.06 20.25 -0.32
N GLN A 143 -0.70 20.32 0.86
CA GLN A 143 -1.26 19.14 1.52
C GLN A 143 -2.35 18.48 0.66
N LEU A 144 -3.30 19.28 0.15
CA LEU A 144 -4.39 18.78 -0.71
C LEU A 144 -3.88 18.20 -2.03
N LEU A 145 -2.89 18.85 -2.64
CA LEU A 145 -2.25 18.35 -3.85
C LEU A 145 -1.54 17.02 -3.59
N SER A 146 -0.89 16.86 -2.42
CA SER A 146 -0.23 15.61 -2.03
C SER A 146 -1.23 14.47 -1.89
N VAL A 147 -2.40 14.73 -1.26
CA VAL A 147 -3.49 13.74 -1.15
C VAL A 147 -4.05 13.39 -2.53
N LEU A 148 -4.19 14.36 -3.43
CA LEU A 148 -4.67 14.10 -4.78
C LEU A 148 -3.69 13.23 -5.57
N ILE A 149 -2.39 13.58 -5.56
CA ILE A 149 -1.30 12.82 -6.18
C ILE A 149 -1.23 11.41 -5.61
N TYR A 150 -1.43 11.23 -4.31
CA TYR A 150 -1.50 9.93 -3.66
C TYR A 150 -2.62 9.06 -4.24
N CYS A 151 -3.80 9.66 -4.43
CA CYS A 151 -4.98 8.96 -4.91
C CYS A 151 -4.96 8.70 -6.44
N THR A 152 -4.22 9.48 -7.25
CA THR A 152 -4.30 9.38 -8.72
C THR A 152 -3.88 8.00 -9.27
N PRO A 153 -2.66 7.49 -9.00
CA PRO A 153 -2.18 6.29 -9.68
C PRO A 153 -3.01 5.04 -9.36
N PRO A 154 -3.34 4.73 -8.07
CA PRO A 154 -4.18 3.57 -7.76
C PRO A 154 -5.59 3.66 -8.35
N ASN A 155 -6.14 4.87 -8.48
CA ASN A 155 -7.48 5.08 -9.03
C ASN A 155 -7.50 4.99 -10.57
N ILE A 156 -6.44 5.43 -11.26
CA ILE A 156 -6.27 5.18 -12.71
C ILE A 156 -6.14 3.68 -12.98
N LEU A 157 -5.34 2.96 -12.18
CA LEU A 157 -5.27 1.51 -12.28
C LEU A 157 -6.64 0.86 -12.05
N MET A 158 -7.48 1.44 -11.19
CA MET A 158 -8.83 0.94 -10.98
C MET A 158 -9.74 1.09 -12.21
N THR A 159 -9.58 2.13 -13.04
CA THR A 159 -10.42 2.28 -14.25
C THR A 159 -10.11 1.20 -15.29
N LEU A 160 -8.89 0.66 -15.31
CA LEU A 160 -8.53 -0.49 -16.14
C LEU A 160 -9.28 -1.78 -15.75
N THR A 161 -9.94 -1.80 -14.59
CA THR A 161 -10.77 -2.94 -14.18
C THR A 161 -12.19 -2.92 -14.74
N ILE A 162 -12.65 -1.79 -15.31
CA ILE A 162 -14.01 -1.63 -15.86
C ILE A 162 -14.38 -2.72 -16.87
N PRO A 163 -13.52 -3.10 -17.85
CA PRO A 163 -13.89 -4.12 -18.84
C PRO A 163 -14.28 -5.46 -18.20
N ARG A 164 -13.57 -5.87 -17.13
CA ARG A 164 -13.92 -7.08 -16.39
C ARG A 164 -15.27 -6.96 -15.70
N GLU A 165 -15.56 -5.81 -15.08
CA GLU A 165 -16.83 -5.60 -14.39
C GLU A 165 -18.00 -5.65 -15.39
N VAL A 166 -17.82 -5.11 -16.60
CA VAL A 166 -18.79 -5.21 -17.71
C VAL A 166 -18.94 -6.66 -18.19
N CYS A 167 -17.83 -7.40 -18.32
CA CYS A 167 -17.84 -8.84 -18.63
C CYS A 167 -18.65 -9.66 -17.61
N MET A 168 -18.52 -9.34 -16.33
CA MET A 168 -19.24 -10.04 -15.27
C MET A 168 -20.75 -9.80 -15.32
N ILE A 169 -21.18 -8.59 -15.65
CA ILE A 169 -22.59 -8.23 -15.75
C ILE A 169 -23.22 -8.90 -16.98
N THR A 170 -22.61 -8.72 -18.14
CA THR A 170 -23.17 -9.22 -19.41
C THR A 170 -23.16 -10.74 -19.52
N LYS A 171 -22.15 -11.43 -18.93
CA LYS A 171 -22.04 -12.89 -18.97
C LYS A 171 -23.30 -13.57 -18.44
N GLY A 172 -23.90 -13.08 -17.36
CA GLY A 172 -25.10 -13.71 -16.83
C GLY A 172 -26.42 -13.13 -17.35
N HIS A 173 -26.38 -12.28 -18.38
CA HIS A 173 -27.54 -11.97 -19.23
C HIS A 173 -27.55 -12.80 -20.53
N HIS A 174 -26.59 -13.72 -20.73
CA HIS A 174 -26.44 -14.49 -21.97
C HIS A 174 -26.31 -13.64 -23.25
N LEU A 175 -25.97 -12.36 -23.12
CA LEU A 175 -25.93 -11.42 -24.25
C LEU A 175 -24.71 -11.62 -25.15
N ASN A 176 -23.78 -12.51 -24.80
CA ASN A 176 -22.47 -12.55 -25.43
C ASN A 176 -21.88 -13.96 -25.60
N ASP A 177 -22.51 -14.80 -26.41
CA ASP A 177 -21.96 -16.11 -26.79
C ASP A 177 -20.97 -16.06 -27.97
N THR A 178 -20.62 -14.88 -28.46
CA THR A 178 -19.63 -14.77 -29.54
C THR A 178 -18.22 -15.13 -29.06
N PRO A 179 -17.41 -15.84 -29.88
CA PRO A 179 -16.07 -16.29 -29.48
C PRO A 179 -15.14 -15.11 -29.14
N ARG A 180 -15.22 -14.02 -29.90
CA ARG A 180 -14.46 -12.78 -29.63
C ARG A 180 -14.76 -12.19 -28.26
N TYR A 181 -16.01 -12.28 -27.80
CA TYR A 181 -16.37 -11.77 -26.48
C TYR A 181 -15.71 -12.56 -25.34
N LYS A 182 -15.67 -13.89 -25.48
CA LYS A 182 -15.02 -14.77 -24.50
C LYS A 182 -13.54 -14.42 -24.36
N GLU A 183 -12.83 -14.22 -25.47
CA GLU A 183 -11.42 -13.80 -25.48
C GLU A 183 -11.21 -12.46 -24.77
N ILE A 184 -12.05 -11.45 -25.06
CA ILE A 184 -11.97 -10.13 -24.40
C ILE A 184 -12.14 -10.27 -22.88
N CYS A 185 -13.06 -11.10 -22.43
CA CYS A 185 -13.32 -11.29 -21.01
C CYS A 185 -12.22 -12.08 -20.29
N GLU A 186 -11.63 -13.07 -20.95
CA GLU A 186 -10.47 -13.80 -20.43
C GLU A 186 -9.26 -12.88 -20.29
N MET A 187 -8.96 -12.09 -21.34
CA MET A 187 -7.90 -11.08 -21.31
C MET A 187 -8.14 -10.03 -20.22
N SER A 188 -9.37 -9.54 -20.09
CA SER A 188 -9.76 -8.59 -19.05
C SER A 188 -9.59 -9.16 -17.64
N ASN A 189 -9.84 -10.46 -17.45
CA ASN A 189 -9.64 -11.13 -16.17
C ASN A 189 -8.15 -11.29 -15.82
N TYR A 190 -7.30 -11.56 -16.82
CA TYR A 190 -5.84 -11.58 -16.64
C TYR A 190 -5.30 -10.19 -16.26
N ILE A 191 -5.69 -9.16 -17.01
CA ILE A 191 -5.30 -7.76 -16.73
C ILE A 191 -5.76 -7.36 -15.32
N TYR A 192 -6.97 -7.73 -14.92
CA TYR A 192 -7.49 -7.42 -13.59
C TYR A 192 -6.61 -7.96 -12.46
N GLN A 193 -6.13 -9.21 -12.57
CA GLN A 193 -5.26 -9.79 -11.55
C GLN A 193 -3.93 -9.05 -11.45
N LEU A 194 -3.31 -8.77 -12.60
CA LEU A 194 -2.04 -8.04 -12.67
C LEU A 194 -2.18 -6.62 -12.10
N VAL A 195 -3.19 -5.89 -12.57
CA VAL A 195 -3.49 -4.52 -12.15
C VAL A 195 -3.85 -4.47 -10.66
N GLY A 196 -4.58 -5.46 -10.15
CA GLY A 196 -4.93 -5.56 -8.74
C GLY A 196 -3.71 -5.62 -7.83
N ASN A 197 -2.73 -6.47 -8.17
CA ASN A 197 -1.47 -6.61 -7.44
C ASN A 197 -0.60 -5.36 -7.57
N PHE A 198 -0.44 -4.85 -8.80
CA PHE A 198 0.35 -3.66 -9.05
C PHE A 198 -0.20 -2.42 -8.34
N ARG A 199 -1.53 -2.33 -8.21
CA ARG A 199 -2.19 -1.26 -7.47
C ARG A 199 -1.78 -1.21 -6.00
N PHE A 200 -1.65 -2.35 -5.31
CA PHE A 200 -1.21 -2.37 -3.90
C PHE A 200 0.25 -1.91 -3.75
N PHE A 201 1.08 -2.23 -4.73
CA PHE A 201 2.44 -1.72 -4.79
C PHE A 201 2.46 -0.19 -5.01
N CYS A 202 1.76 0.31 -6.02
CA CYS A 202 1.65 1.75 -6.29
C CYS A 202 1.10 2.52 -5.09
N ALA A 203 0.04 2.01 -4.47
CA ALA A 203 -0.55 2.53 -3.25
C ALA A 203 0.48 2.74 -2.13
N SER A 204 1.31 1.73 -1.89
CA SER A 204 2.34 1.76 -0.85
C SER A 204 3.39 2.82 -1.16
N VAL A 205 3.89 2.84 -2.40
CA VAL A 205 4.87 3.84 -2.86
C VAL A 205 4.30 5.26 -2.80
N CYS A 206 3.06 5.46 -3.25
CA CYS A 206 2.38 6.74 -3.20
C CYS A 206 2.20 7.24 -1.75
N THR A 207 1.90 6.35 -0.80
CA THR A 207 1.78 6.70 0.62
C THR A 207 3.11 7.26 1.15
N LEU A 208 4.21 6.58 0.83
CA LEU A 208 5.56 6.99 1.24
C LEU A 208 5.98 8.33 0.65
N ILE A 209 5.57 8.61 -0.59
CA ILE A 209 5.91 9.85 -1.28
C ILE A 209 5.06 11.02 -0.76
N ALA A 210 3.76 10.80 -0.57
CA ALA A 210 2.81 11.86 -0.30
C ALA A 210 2.81 12.34 1.16
N PHE A 211 3.12 11.48 2.12
CA PHE A 211 3.02 11.80 3.55
C PHE A 211 4.41 11.85 4.20
N SER A 212 4.81 13.05 4.65
CA SER A 212 6.08 13.30 5.35
C SER A 212 6.25 12.42 6.59
N ASP A 213 5.16 12.20 7.31
CA ASP A 213 5.15 11.49 8.59
C ASP A 213 5.54 10.01 8.43
N TYR A 214 5.29 9.42 7.25
CA TYR A 214 5.75 8.07 6.91
C TYR A 214 7.17 8.08 6.34
N ARG A 215 7.51 9.10 5.55
CA ARG A 215 8.83 9.23 4.92
C ARG A 215 9.95 9.44 5.94
N GLU A 216 9.73 10.27 6.96
CA GLU A 216 10.76 10.63 7.94
C GLU A 216 11.29 9.44 8.76
N PRO A 217 10.44 8.59 9.37
CA PRO A 217 10.91 7.40 10.09
C PRO A 217 11.67 6.44 9.19
N ILE A 218 11.23 6.25 7.94
CA ILE A 218 11.88 5.35 6.98
C ILE A 218 13.24 5.89 6.56
N LEU A 219 13.35 7.19 6.29
CA LEU A 219 14.65 7.82 6.00
C LEU A 219 15.59 7.75 7.20
N LYS A 220 15.08 7.94 8.43
CA LYS A 220 15.88 7.78 9.66
C LYS A 220 16.37 6.35 9.83
N ALA A 221 15.51 5.36 9.61
CA ALA A 221 15.86 3.95 9.66
C ALA A 221 16.90 3.58 8.57
N PHE A 222 16.70 4.06 7.35
CA PHE A 222 17.60 3.82 6.23
C PHE A 222 18.99 4.42 6.48
N LYS A 223 19.07 5.69 6.92
CA LYS A 223 20.33 6.32 7.31
C LYS A 223 21.03 5.55 8.43
N LYS A 224 20.30 5.10 9.45
CA LYS A 224 20.87 4.28 10.55
C LYS A 224 21.42 2.94 10.04
N CYS A 225 20.73 2.29 9.11
CA CYS A 225 21.20 1.03 8.51
C CYS A 225 22.44 1.23 7.64
N VAL A 226 22.47 2.28 6.80
CA VAL A 226 23.63 2.59 5.95
C VAL A 226 24.86 2.91 6.80
N LEU A 227 24.72 3.78 7.81
CA LEU A 227 25.82 4.12 8.72
C LEU A 227 26.33 2.91 9.51
N ARG A 228 25.43 2.05 9.99
CA ARG A 228 25.82 0.81 10.69
C ARG A 228 26.58 -0.16 9.78
N SER A 229 26.29 -0.16 8.48
CA SER A 229 27.02 -0.95 7.49
C SER A 229 28.46 -0.43 7.29
N GLU A 230 28.66 0.89 7.33
CA GLU A 230 29.98 1.51 7.23
C GLU A 230 30.84 1.23 8.48
N ASP A 231 30.26 1.35 9.67
CA ASP A 231 30.97 1.05 10.93
C ASP A 231 31.43 -0.41 10.99
N TYR A 232 30.61 -1.34 10.50
CA TYR A 232 30.97 -2.76 10.45
C TYR A 232 32.09 -3.04 9.44
N SER A 233 32.04 -2.39 8.27
CA SER A 233 33.10 -2.46 7.27
C SER A 233 34.43 -1.95 7.82
N ILE A 234 34.44 -0.80 8.50
CA ILE A 234 35.64 -0.25 9.14
C ILE A 234 36.16 -1.19 10.23
N ALA A 235 35.30 -1.66 11.13
CA ALA A 235 35.70 -2.56 12.21
C ALA A 235 36.28 -3.89 11.70
N SER A 236 35.74 -4.44 10.60
CA SER A 236 36.29 -5.66 9.98
C SER A 236 37.66 -5.43 9.33
N ASN A 237 37.88 -4.28 8.69
CA ASN A 237 39.17 -3.93 8.09
C ASN A 237 40.26 -3.69 9.15
N VAL A 238 39.92 -3.07 10.29
CA VAL A 238 40.84 -2.92 11.42
C VAL A 238 41.26 -4.27 11.97
N ARG A 239 40.30 -5.19 12.20
CA ARG A 239 40.59 -6.55 12.68
C ARG A 239 41.47 -7.34 11.72
N ARG A 240 41.28 -7.18 10.40
CA ARG A 240 42.14 -7.83 9.39
C ARG A 240 43.57 -7.30 9.43
N ARG A 241 43.76 -5.98 9.59
CA ARG A 241 45.11 -5.39 9.75
C ARG A 241 45.80 -5.81 11.05
N GLU A 242 45.06 -5.95 12.15
CA GLU A 242 45.62 -6.47 13.41
C GLU A 242 46.06 -7.93 13.30
N GLN A 243 45.43 -8.74 12.43
CA GLN A 243 45.84 -10.12 12.15
C GLN A 243 47.04 -10.23 11.19
N GLU A 244 47.28 -9.24 10.34
CA GLU A 244 48.43 -9.20 9.43
C GLU A 244 49.71 -8.63 10.08
N LEU A 245 49.60 -7.90 11.19
CA LEU A 245 50.75 -7.32 11.90
C LEU A 245 51.65 -8.31 12.68
N PRO A 246 51.18 -9.39 13.34
CA PRO A 246 52.03 -10.21 14.20
C PRO A 246 53.09 -11.03 13.45
N GLU A 247 52.94 -11.25 12.14
CA GLU A 247 53.90 -12.06 11.38
C GLU A 247 55.17 -11.29 10.98
N LYS A 248 55.13 -9.94 10.95
CA LYS A 248 56.29 -9.11 10.60
C LYS A 248 57.09 -8.61 11.80
N CYS A 249 56.52 -8.62 13.01
CA CYS A 249 57.23 -8.19 14.23
C CYS A 249 57.89 -9.33 15.02
N ALA A 250 57.70 -10.59 14.63
CA ALA A 250 58.27 -11.76 15.32
C ALA A 250 59.74 -12.08 14.97
N LYS A 251 60.47 -11.18 14.31
CA LYS A 251 61.87 -11.42 13.88
C LYS A 251 62.94 -10.50 14.49
N ASN A 252 62.58 -9.58 15.38
CA ASN A 252 63.57 -8.78 16.11
C ASN A 252 63.44 -9.00 17.62
N ASP A 253 64.43 -9.72 18.18
CA ASP A 253 64.64 -9.97 19.60
C ASP A 253 65.09 -8.71 20.35
N THR A 254 64.22 -7.69 20.43
CA THR A 254 64.45 -6.53 21.27
C THR A 254 63.32 -6.32 22.27
N LYS A 255 63.59 -6.81 23.49
CA LYS A 255 63.13 -6.32 24.80
C LYS A 255 61.64 -5.94 24.89
N TRP A 256 60.83 -6.93 25.27
CA TRP A 256 59.44 -6.74 25.70
C TRP A 256 59.35 -5.81 26.92
N ILE A 257 58.69 -4.66 26.75
CA ILE A 257 58.30 -3.78 27.85
C ILE A 257 56.98 -4.32 28.45
N PRO A 258 56.88 -4.51 29.78
CA PRO A 258 55.72 -5.11 30.42
C PRO A 258 54.43 -4.32 30.21
N THR A 259 53.34 -5.07 29.99
CA THR A 259 52.01 -4.62 29.56
C THR A 259 51.19 -3.87 30.62
N ALA A 260 51.81 -3.41 31.72
CA ALA A 260 51.11 -2.81 32.86
C ALA A 260 50.76 -1.33 32.65
N GLU A 261 51.44 -0.62 31.74
CA GLU A 261 51.31 0.85 31.61
C GLU A 261 50.44 1.31 30.41
N ARG A 262 49.81 0.37 29.68
CA ARG A 262 49.01 0.69 28.49
C ARG A 262 47.52 0.97 28.74
N ARG A 263 47.06 0.92 29.99
CA ARG A 263 45.62 1.14 30.31
C ARG A 263 45.21 2.59 30.56
N LEU A 264 46.15 3.54 30.57
CA LEU A 264 45.83 4.95 30.87
C LEU A 264 45.74 5.86 29.63
N ILE A 265 46.03 5.36 28.43
CA ILE A 265 46.07 6.18 27.20
C ILE A 265 45.07 5.66 26.17
N PHE A 266 43.79 5.51 26.53
CA PHE A 266 42.74 5.23 25.54
C PHE A 266 41.38 5.79 25.98
N LYS A 267 41.38 6.99 26.58
CA LYS A 267 40.13 7.70 26.90
C LYS A 267 39.84 8.93 26.05
N ASP A 268 40.71 9.28 25.10
CA ASP A 268 40.46 10.36 24.14
C ASP A 268 40.80 9.90 22.72
N THR A 269 39.87 9.21 22.07
CA THR A 269 39.96 9.01 20.62
C THR A 269 39.52 10.28 19.90
N LYS A 270 40.43 11.25 19.82
CA LYS A 270 40.51 12.17 18.69
C LYS A 270 41.85 11.98 17.99
N LEU A 271 41.83 11.04 17.04
CA LEU A 271 42.60 11.12 15.80
C LEU A 271 44.06 11.58 15.92
N GLU A 272 44.98 10.70 16.32
CA GLU A 272 46.40 10.87 15.97
C GLU A 272 46.88 9.67 15.16
N ARG A 273 46.97 9.88 13.84
CA ARG A 273 47.87 9.11 12.99
C ARG A 273 49.28 9.42 13.47
N ARG A 274 49.97 8.45 14.07
CA ARG A 274 51.43 8.42 14.00
C ARG A 274 51.83 7.32 13.04
N ILE A 275 52.13 7.80 11.84
CA ILE A 275 52.98 7.16 10.86
C ILE A 275 54.26 6.76 11.59
N CYS A 276 54.67 5.49 11.45
CA CYS A 276 56.00 5.05 11.83
C CYS A 276 56.99 5.86 10.96
N LEU A 277 57.75 6.73 11.61
CA LEU A 277 58.96 7.29 11.03
C LEU A 277 60.05 6.24 11.24
N ASP A 278 60.62 5.78 10.14
CA ASP A 278 61.98 5.23 10.11
C ASP A 278 62.99 6.34 10.47
#